data_AF-A0A9W7KV26-F1
#
_entry.id   AF-A0A9W7KV26-F1
#
_cell.length_a   1.000
_cell.length_b   1.000
_cell.length_c   1.000
_cell.angle_alpha   90.00
_cell.angle_beta   90.00
_cell.angle_gamma   90.00
#
_symmetry.space_group_name_H-M   'P 1'
#
loop_
_entity.id
_entity.type
_entity.pdbx_description
1 polymer ?
#
loop_
_entity_poly.entity_id
_entity_poly.type
_entity_poly.pdbx_seq_one_letter_code
_entity_poly.pdbx_strand_id
1 'polypeptide(L)'
;MGIYNLLYIMFAAILGAKGHLLGVNFIGGYTTFLILTQFVHYYKYITTYYWRKVNFSHFKRDVLFFKSVALTNLAYMVLRPYWKVISAEGLAGLSSDLSLNLPGISMIAAGYFVSISATAALGVDGTYFGIELGVVEADYGFVKSFPYNCIPHPMILSQVVALIGIHTFPGVGGTVPWLVPTHVALYFLHMAQEIYDVWDGTPWYKKGENKVE
;
A
#
# COMPACT_ATOMS: atom_id res chain seq x y z
N MET A 1 11.21 -5.80 -15.44
CA MET A 1 9.98 -5.00 -15.41
C MET A 1 9.26 -5.20 -16.73
N GLY A 2 7.95 -5.46 -16.75
CA GLY A 2 7.22 -5.65 -18.02
C GLY A 2 7.04 -4.32 -18.74
N ILE A 3 7.23 -4.29 -20.07
CA ILE A 3 7.07 -3.09 -20.90
C ILE A 3 5.69 -2.45 -20.73
N TYR A 4 4.65 -3.25 -20.49
CA TYR A 4 3.28 -2.78 -20.28
C TYR A 4 3.11 -1.90 -19.04
N ASN A 5 3.85 -2.15 -17.95
CA ASN A 5 3.76 -1.30 -16.75
C ASN A 5 4.39 0.07 -17.00
N LEU A 6 5.50 0.12 -17.77
CA LEU A 6 6.11 1.38 -18.18
C LEU A 6 5.19 2.18 -19.09
N LEU A 7 4.62 1.52 -20.11
CA LEU A 7 3.65 2.13 -21.01
C LEU A 7 2.42 2.67 -20.25
N TYR A 8 1.95 1.94 -19.23
CA TYR A 8 0.86 2.40 -18.37
C TYR A 8 1.21 3.67 -17.60
N ILE A 9 2.39 3.73 -16.97
CA ILE A 9 2.85 4.93 -16.25
C ILE A 9 3.02 6.11 -17.21
N MET A 10 3.61 5.88 -18.39
CA MET A 10 3.74 6.92 -19.42
C MET A 10 2.38 7.41 -19.88
N PHE A 11 1.42 6.51 -20.12
CA PHE A 11 0.05 6.87 -20.49
C PHE A 11 -0.61 7.71 -19.40
N ALA A 12 -0.54 7.28 -18.13
CA ALA A 12 -1.07 8.04 -17.00
C ALA A 12 -0.42 9.43 -16.88
N ALA A 13 0.90 9.53 -17.11
CA ALA A 13 1.62 10.80 -17.08
C ALA A 13 1.20 11.72 -18.24
N ILE A 14 1.04 11.18 -19.46
CA ILE A 14 0.57 11.92 -20.63
C ILE A 14 -0.85 12.43 -20.40
N LEU A 15 -1.76 11.60 -19.85
CA LEU A 15 -3.11 12.03 -19.51
C LEU A 15 -3.11 13.12 -18.45
N GLY A 16 -2.29 12.97 -17.40
CA GLY A 16 -2.10 14.02 -16.39
C GLY A 16 -1.62 15.33 -17.00
N ALA A 17 -0.63 15.28 -17.88
CA ALA A 17 -0.09 16.47 -18.56
C ALA A 17 -1.10 17.12 -19.54
N LYS A 18 -1.83 16.31 -20.33
CA LYS A 18 -2.79 16.79 -21.34
C LYS A 18 -4.10 17.29 -20.77
N GLY A 19 -4.54 16.80 -19.61
CA GLY A 19 -5.72 17.35 -18.92
C GLY A 19 -5.56 18.83 -18.57
N HIS A 20 -4.31 19.30 -18.41
CA HIS A 20 -4.00 20.73 -18.26
C HIS A 20 -4.16 21.52 -19.58
N LEU A 21 -3.95 20.88 -20.74
CA LEU A 21 -3.95 21.54 -22.06
C LEU A 21 -5.34 21.66 -22.70
N LEU A 22 -6.29 20.81 -22.34
CA LEU A 22 -7.61 20.72 -22.98
C LEU A 22 -8.74 21.48 -22.26
N GLY A 23 -8.44 22.25 -21.20
CA GLY A 23 -9.43 23.07 -20.50
C GLY A 23 -10.55 22.30 -19.78
N VAL A 24 -10.42 20.97 -19.65
CA VAL A 24 -11.38 20.13 -18.92
C VAL A 24 -11.00 20.14 -17.43
N ASN A 25 -11.51 21.15 -16.72
CA ASN A 25 -11.18 21.46 -15.31
C ASN A 25 -11.65 20.43 -14.27
N PHE A 26 -12.25 19.31 -14.65
CA PHE A 26 -12.71 18.31 -13.68
C PHE A 26 -11.64 17.27 -13.30
N ILE A 27 -10.73 16.90 -14.20
CA ILE A 27 -9.71 15.85 -13.98
C ILE A 27 -8.46 16.14 -14.83
N GLY A 28 -7.81 17.27 -14.59
CA GLY A 28 -6.54 17.65 -15.23
C GLY A 28 -5.37 17.67 -14.25
N GLY A 29 -4.16 17.36 -14.72
CA GLY A 29 -2.93 17.56 -13.94
C GLY A 29 -2.46 16.34 -13.11
N TYR A 30 -1.66 16.62 -12.09
CA TYR A 30 -1.04 15.61 -11.21
C TYR A 30 -2.08 14.70 -10.53
N THR A 31 -3.28 15.19 -10.24
CA THR A 31 -4.37 14.42 -9.64
C THR A 31 -4.78 13.22 -10.50
N THR A 32 -4.84 13.40 -11.83
CA THR A 32 -5.15 12.30 -12.76
C THR A 32 -4.09 11.21 -12.72
N PHE A 33 -2.82 11.63 -12.75
CA PHE A 33 -1.69 10.70 -12.60
C PHE A 33 -1.76 9.97 -11.24
N LEU A 34 -2.08 10.69 -10.17
CA LEU A 34 -2.23 10.13 -8.84
C LEU A 34 -3.33 9.06 -8.81
N ILE A 35 -4.56 9.37 -9.25
CA ILE A 35 -5.68 8.41 -9.29
C ILE A 35 -5.32 7.15 -10.08
N LEU A 36 -4.71 7.32 -11.26
CA LEU A 36 -4.37 6.20 -12.13
C LEU A 36 -3.24 5.34 -11.58
N THR A 37 -2.33 5.87 -10.77
CA THR A 37 -1.15 5.11 -10.31
C THR A 37 -1.24 4.64 -8.87
N GLN A 38 -1.97 5.34 -8.03
CA GLN A 38 -1.95 5.13 -6.59
C GLN A 38 -2.58 3.80 -6.16
N PHE A 39 -3.62 3.36 -6.86
CA PHE A 39 -4.45 2.23 -6.41
C PHE A 39 -4.24 0.92 -7.17
N VAL A 40 -3.41 0.92 -8.22
CA VAL A 40 -3.22 -0.24 -9.12
C VAL A 40 -2.79 -1.50 -8.38
N HIS A 41 -1.93 -1.35 -7.35
CA HIS A 41 -1.46 -2.49 -6.57
C HIS A 41 -2.58 -3.17 -5.79
N TYR A 42 -3.58 -2.45 -5.28
CA TYR A 42 -4.76 -3.06 -4.63
C TYR A 42 -5.57 -3.88 -5.62
N TYR A 43 -5.86 -3.34 -6.80
CA TYR A 43 -6.61 -4.07 -7.81
C TYR A 43 -5.88 -5.35 -8.23
N LYS A 44 -4.54 -5.31 -8.32
CA LYS A 44 -3.74 -6.53 -8.54
C LYS A 44 -3.88 -7.53 -7.40
N TYR A 45 -3.81 -7.11 -6.14
CA TYR A 45 -4.03 -7.99 -4.99
C TYR A 45 -5.43 -8.61 -5.01
N ILE A 46 -6.48 -7.78 -5.10
CA ILE A 46 -7.90 -8.17 -5.08
C ILE A 46 -8.22 -9.16 -6.21
N THR A 47 -7.76 -8.88 -7.44
CA THR A 47 -7.99 -9.76 -8.59
C THR A 47 -7.16 -11.04 -8.49
N THR A 48 -5.92 -10.97 -8.02
CA THR A 48 -5.09 -12.18 -7.87
C THR A 48 -5.67 -13.13 -6.83
N TYR A 49 -6.15 -12.57 -5.70
CA TYR A 49 -6.79 -13.37 -4.66
C TYR A 49 -8.05 -14.07 -5.18
N TYR A 50 -8.86 -13.39 -5.99
CA TYR A 50 -10.07 -13.98 -6.57
C TYR A 50 -9.80 -14.98 -7.70
N TRP A 51 -8.79 -14.78 -8.56
CA TRP A 51 -8.57 -15.70 -9.69
C TRP A 51 -7.62 -16.86 -9.38
N ARG A 52 -6.66 -16.68 -8.47
CA ARG A 52 -5.57 -17.60 -8.06
C ARG A 52 -4.75 -18.30 -9.16
N LYS A 53 -5.05 -18.06 -10.44
CA LYS A 53 -4.33 -18.57 -11.62
C LYS A 53 -3.44 -17.48 -12.22
N VAL A 54 -2.34 -17.17 -11.55
CA VAL A 54 -1.39 -16.14 -12.00
C VAL A 54 0.04 -16.66 -11.99
N ASN A 55 0.90 -16.05 -12.81
CA ASN A 55 2.33 -16.24 -12.66
C ASN A 55 2.82 -15.43 -11.44
N PHE A 56 3.20 -16.12 -10.37
CA PHE A 56 3.58 -15.52 -9.10
C PHE A 56 4.69 -14.47 -9.22
N SER A 57 5.76 -14.78 -9.96
CA SER A 57 6.88 -13.87 -10.16
C SER A 57 6.48 -12.58 -10.88
N HIS A 58 5.60 -12.67 -11.88
CA HIS A 58 5.05 -11.50 -12.56
C HIS A 58 4.14 -10.69 -11.64
N PHE A 59 3.25 -11.35 -10.91
CA PHE A 59 2.36 -10.71 -9.94
C PHE A 59 3.16 -9.94 -8.89
N LYS A 60 4.08 -10.61 -8.17
CA LYS A 60 4.91 -10.03 -7.11
C LYS A 60 5.68 -8.80 -7.61
N ARG A 61 6.36 -8.93 -8.76
CA ARG A 61 7.13 -7.83 -9.36
C ARG A 61 6.25 -6.63 -9.68
N ASP A 62 5.09 -6.87 -10.30
CA ASP A 62 4.21 -5.79 -10.73
C ASP A 62 3.56 -5.07 -9.55
N VAL A 63 3.12 -5.82 -8.53
CA VAL A 63 2.57 -5.25 -7.30
C VAL A 63 3.63 -4.42 -6.58
N LEU A 64 4.84 -4.95 -6.41
CA LEU A 64 5.94 -4.21 -5.79
C LEU A 64 6.22 -2.92 -6.56
N PHE A 65 6.24 -2.97 -7.89
CA PHE A 65 6.43 -1.78 -8.71
C PHE A 65 5.36 -0.71 -8.47
N PHE A 66 4.07 -1.06 -8.56
CA PHE A 66 2.99 -0.08 -8.38
C PHE A 66 2.87 0.40 -6.92
N LYS A 67 3.22 -0.45 -5.94
CA LYS A 67 3.34 -0.03 -4.55
C LYS A 67 4.45 0.99 -4.38
N SER A 68 5.61 0.78 -4.99
CA SER A 68 6.72 1.75 -4.95
C SER A 68 6.34 3.09 -5.59
N VAL A 69 5.63 3.07 -6.72
CA VAL A 69 5.10 4.30 -7.34
C VAL A 69 4.15 5.03 -6.39
N ALA A 70 3.20 4.31 -5.79
CA ALA A 70 2.24 4.88 -4.83
C ALA A 70 2.93 5.48 -3.60
N LEU A 71 3.95 4.80 -3.05
CA LEU A 71 4.75 5.31 -1.94
C LEU A 71 5.58 6.53 -2.32
N THR A 72 6.12 6.56 -3.54
CA THR A 72 6.88 7.70 -4.07
C THR A 72 5.98 8.93 -4.20
N ASN A 73 4.74 8.76 -4.68
CA ASN A 73 3.75 9.84 -4.73
C ASN A 73 3.44 10.37 -3.33
N LEU A 74 3.18 9.50 -2.35
CA LEU A 74 2.91 9.93 -0.97
C LEU A 74 4.11 10.67 -0.37
N ALA A 75 5.32 10.13 -0.54
CA ALA A 75 6.54 10.78 -0.08
C ALA A 75 6.74 12.16 -0.73
N TYR A 76 6.51 12.26 -2.05
CA TYR A 76 6.54 13.54 -2.75
C TYR A 76 5.53 14.54 -2.16
N MET A 77 4.29 14.12 -1.92
CA MET A 77 3.25 14.99 -1.37
C MET A 77 3.56 15.45 0.05
N VAL A 78 4.15 14.59 0.88
CA VAL A 78 4.59 14.93 2.24
C VAL A 78 5.79 15.88 2.21
N LEU A 79 6.77 15.65 1.35
CA LEU A 79 8.05 16.38 1.36
C LEU A 79 8.03 17.68 0.53
N ARG A 80 7.18 17.77 -0.51
CA ARG A 80 7.12 18.93 -1.42
C ARG A 80 6.96 20.28 -0.70
N PRO A 81 6.08 20.44 0.32
CA PRO A 81 5.97 21.71 1.05
C PRO A 81 7.27 22.14 1.72
N TYR A 82 8.10 21.18 2.12
CA TYR A 82 9.37 21.39 2.82
C TYR A 82 10.58 21.45 1.90
N TRP A 83 10.39 21.30 0.58
CA TRP A 83 11.49 21.21 -0.38
C TRP A 83 12.44 22.41 -0.33
N LYS A 84 11.91 23.63 -0.15
CA LYS A 84 12.73 24.85 -0.05
C LYS A 84 13.71 24.77 1.13
N VAL A 85 13.20 24.39 2.31
CA VAL A 85 13.99 24.24 3.53
C VAL A 85 15.02 23.12 3.35
N ILE A 86 14.60 21.95 2.85
CA ILE A 86 15.49 20.81 2.58
C ILE A 86 16.60 21.20 1.59
N SER A 87 16.28 21.97 0.56
CA SER A 87 17.25 22.37 -0.47
C SER A 87 18.26 23.41 0.01
N ALA A 88 17.88 24.26 0.96
CA ALA A 88 18.74 25.31 1.49
C ALA A 88 19.60 24.83 2.68
N GLU A 89 19.02 24.00 3.55
CA GLU A 89 19.57 23.68 4.87
C GLU A 89 19.75 22.16 5.11
N GLY A 90 19.46 21.34 4.10
CA GLY A 90 19.51 19.89 4.21
C GLY A 90 18.50 19.32 5.20
N LEU A 91 18.78 18.12 5.71
CA LEU A 91 17.94 17.47 6.72
C LEU A 91 17.97 18.19 8.09
N ALA A 92 18.97 19.05 8.32
CA ALA A 92 19.07 19.85 9.55
C ALA A 92 17.99 20.93 9.61
N GLY A 93 17.68 21.58 8.48
CA GLY A 93 16.57 22.55 8.39
C GLY A 93 15.22 21.91 8.68
N LEU A 94 15.07 20.62 8.34
CA LEU A 94 13.88 19.84 8.66
C LEU A 94 13.63 19.82 10.17
N SER A 95 14.66 19.72 11.02
CA SER A 95 14.51 19.58 12.48
C SER A 95 13.84 20.78 13.16
N SER A 96 13.93 21.98 12.57
CA SER A 96 13.26 23.18 13.07
C SER A 96 11.74 23.19 12.80
N ASP A 97 11.31 22.51 11.73
CA ASP A 97 9.92 22.34 11.32
C ASP A 97 9.36 20.93 11.66
N LEU A 98 10.21 19.94 11.99
CA LEU A 98 9.82 18.54 12.24
C LEU A 98 8.97 18.40 13.51
N SER A 99 9.05 19.38 14.41
CA SER A 99 8.13 19.56 15.53
C SER A 99 6.67 19.78 15.09
N LEU A 100 6.40 20.11 13.83
CA LEU A 100 5.05 20.44 13.36
C LEU A 100 4.08 19.25 13.36
N ASN A 101 4.57 18.01 13.33
CA ASN A 101 3.69 16.83 13.38
C ASN A 101 4.37 15.54 13.86
N LEU A 102 4.93 15.60 15.08
CA LEU A 102 5.47 14.42 15.75
C LEU A 102 4.46 13.25 15.81
N PRO A 103 3.16 13.45 16.10
CA PRO A 103 2.20 12.35 16.11
C PRO A 103 2.13 11.61 14.76
N GLY A 104 2.01 12.36 13.66
CA GLY A 104 1.96 11.77 12.32
C GLY A 104 3.22 10.99 11.97
N ILE A 105 4.40 11.53 12.30
CA ILE A 105 5.69 10.86 12.08
C ILE A 105 5.78 9.58 12.92
N SER A 106 5.40 9.63 14.20
CA SER A 106 5.40 8.46 15.09
C SER A 106 4.48 7.36 14.56
N MET A 107 3.30 7.72 14.05
CA MET A 107 2.39 6.75 13.41
C MET A 107 2.99 6.12 12.16
N ILE A 108 3.63 6.91 11.30
CA ILE A 108 4.33 6.41 10.10
C ILE A 108 5.43 5.43 10.50
N ALA A 109 6.29 5.82 11.45
CA ALA A 109 7.41 5.00 11.90
C ALA A 109 6.92 3.69 12.54
N ALA A 110 5.94 3.76 13.45
CA ALA A 110 5.37 2.59 14.10
C ALA A 110 4.68 1.65 13.10
N GLY A 111 3.91 2.19 12.15
CA GLY A 111 3.27 1.41 11.10
C GLY A 111 4.30 0.68 10.22
N TYR A 112 5.31 1.37 9.70
CA TYR A 112 6.34 0.70 8.91
C TYR A 112 7.16 -0.31 9.71
N PHE A 113 7.47 -0.02 10.97
CA PHE A 113 8.15 -0.98 11.86
C PHE A 113 7.36 -2.29 11.96
N VAL A 114 6.06 -2.22 12.31
CA VAL A 114 5.21 -3.41 12.41
C VAL A 114 5.10 -4.13 11.07
N SER A 115 4.97 -3.40 9.95
CA SER A 115 4.91 -4.02 8.62
C SER A 115 6.20 -4.75 8.24
N ILE A 116 7.36 -4.19 8.59
CA ILE A 116 8.67 -4.83 8.35
C ILE A 116 8.81 -6.07 9.23
N SER A 117 8.45 -5.98 10.53
CA SER A 117 8.47 -7.13 11.43
C SER A 117 7.55 -8.26 10.95
N ALA A 118 6.35 -7.93 10.46
CA ALA A 118 5.44 -8.90 9.85
C ALA A 118 6.05 -9.55 8.60
N THR A 119 6.71 -8.77 7.74
CA THR A 119 7.41 -9.31 6.56
C THR A 119 8.58 -10.22 6.96
N ALA A 120 9.30 -9.90 8.04
CA ALA A 120 10.38 -10.74 8.56
C ALA A 120 9.84 -12.07 9.15
N ALA A 121 8.68 -12.05 9.80
CA ALA A 121 8.05 -13.24 10.36
C ALA A 121 7.42 -14.15 9.29
N LEU A 122 6.68 -13.58 8.33
CA LEU A 122 5.95 -14.32 7.29
C LEU A 122 6.83 -14.66 6.07
N GLY A 123 7.92 -13.91 5.87
CA GLY A 123 8.75 -13.98 4.67
C GLY A 123 8.15 -13.21 3.49
N VAL A 124 9.02 -12.76 2.58
CA VAL A 124 8.63 -11.92 1.43
C VAL A 124 7.56 -12.61 0.59
N ASP A 125 7.73 -13.87 0.22
CA ASP A 125 6.77 -14.56 -0.65
C ASP A 125 5.41 -14.77 0.02
N GLY A 126 5.38 -15.03 1.32
CA GLY A 126 4.13 -15.08 2.08
C GLY A 126 3.37 -13.75 2.07
N THR A 127 4.06 -12.60 2.07
CA THR A 127 3.40 -11.27 1.95
C THR A 127 2.77 -10.98 0.58
N TYR A 128 3.00 -11.85 -0.42
CA TYR A 128 2.42 -11.75 -1.76
C TYR A 128 1.56 -12.97 -2.11
N PHE A 129 0.84 -13.51 -1.14
CA PHE A 129 -0.01 -14.71 -1.30
C PHE A 129 0.73 -15.98 -1.70
N GLY A 130 2.03 -16.10 -1.36
CA GLY A 130 2.80 -17.28 -1.69
C GLY A 130 2.16 -18.57 -1.17
N ILE A 131 1.53 -18.51 0.00
CA ILE A 131 0.84 -19.64 0.62
C ILE A 131 -0.49 -19.93 -0.11
N GLU A 132 -1.32 -18.92 -0.33
CA GLU A 132 -2.66 -19.05 -0.95
C GLU A 132 -2.60 -19.44 -2.43
N LEU A 133 -1.51 -19.09 -3.11
CA LEU A 133 -1.22 -19.48 -4.49
C LEU A 133 -0.48 -20.82 -4.60
N GLY A 134 -0.16 -21.47 -3.47
CA GLY A 134 0.54 -22.77 -3.44
C GLY A 134 2.00 -22.71 -3.89
N VAL A 135 2.64 -21.55 -3.83
CA VAL A 135 4.04 -21.32 -4.21
C VAL A 135 4.99 -21.58 -3.04
N VAL A 136 4.52 -21.29 -1.82
CA VAL A 136 5.23 -21.51 -0.56
C VAL A 136 4.42 -22.50 0.27
N GLU A 137 5.10 -23.46 0.89
CA GLU A 137 4.46 -24.37 1.82
C GLU A 137 3.92 -23.60 3.04
N ALA A 138 2.72 -23.97 3.49
CA ALA A 138 2.04 -23.29 4.57
C ALA A 138 2.66 -23.65 5.95
N ASP A 139 3.77 -23.01 6.32
CA ASP A 139 4.28 -23.05 7.69
C ASP A 139 3.66 -21.92 8.52
N TYR A 140 2.67 -22.26 9.34
CA TYR A 140 1.99 -21.30 10.21
C TYR A 140 2.77 -20.97 11.49
N GLY A 141 4.04 -21.39 11.63
CA GLY A 141 4.89 -21.04 12.78
C GLY A 141 5.03 -19.53 13.01
N PHE A 142 4.91 -18.72 11.94
CA PHE A 142 4.99 -17.25 12.02
C PHE A 142 3.93 -16.64 12.96
N VAL A 143 2.80 -17.31 13.21
CA VAL A 143 1.74 -16.80 14.09
C VAL A 143 2.18 -16.65 15.55
N LYS A 144 3.27 -17.33 15.94
CA LYS A 144 3.86 -17.23 17.28
C LYS A 144 4.86 -16.08 17.41
N SER A 145 5.27 -15.49 16.29
CA SER A 145 6.27 -14.43 16.24
C SER A 145 5.61 -13.05 16.20
N PHE A 146 6.27 -12.04 16.77
CA PHE A 146 5.84 -10.66 16.61
C PHE A 146 5.85 -10.25 15.13
N PRO A 147 4.82 -9.55 14.63
CA PRO A 147 3.64 -9.04 15.31
C PRO A 147 2.38 -9.93 15.25
N TYR A 148 2.44 -11.10 14.61
CA TYR A 148 1.27 -11.96 14.41
C TYR A 148 0.74 -12.58 15.71
N ASN A 149 1.58 -12.72 16.73
CA ASN A 149 1.16 -13.17 18.06
C ASN A 149 0.30 -12.15 18.83
N CYS A 150 0.27 -10.89 18.37
CA CYS A 150 -0.45 -9.80 19.03
C CYS A 150 -1.55 -9.19 18.16
N ILE A 151 -1.36 -9.18 16.84
CA ILE A 151 -2.24 -8.50 15.88
C ILE A 151 -2.66 -9.53 14.83
N PRO A 152 -3.97 -9.77 14.61
CA PRO A 152 -4.44 -10.75 13.63
C PRO A 152 -4.00 -10.46 12.18
N HIS A 153 -4.07 -9.19 11.75
CA HIS A 153 -3.67 -8.77 10.40
C HIS A 153 -2.66 -7.61 10.46
N PRO A 154 -1.41 -7.87 10.91
CA PRO A 154 -0.45 -6.81 11.19
C PRO A 154 -0.03 -6.07 9.92
N MET A 155 0.03 -6.75 8.78
CA MET A 155 0.39 -6.15 7.49
C MET A 155 -0.61 -5.07 7.05
N ILE A 156 -1.90 -5.28 7.23
CA ILE A 156 -2.94 -4.33 6.82
C ILE A 156 -3.08 -3.22 7.86
N LEU A 157 -3.22 -3.58 9.14
CA LEU A 157 -3.41 -2.61 10.22
C LEU A 157 -2.25 -1.62 10.30
N SER A 158 -1.01 -2.10 10.19
CA SER A 158 0.16 -1.24 10.27
C SER A 158 0.26 -0.24 9.12
N GLN A 159 -0.15 -0.64 7.91
CA GLN A 159 -0.21 0.26 6.76
C GLN A 159 -1.33 1.29 6.92
N VAL A 160 -2.47 0.93 7.48
CA VAL A 160 -3.54 1.87 7.83
C VAL A 160 -3.05 2.91 8.84
N VAL A 161 -2.33 2.49 9.90
CA VAL A 161 -1.73 3.41 10.88
C VAL A 161 -0.75 4.38 10.21
N ALA A 162 0.15 3.88 9.36
CA ALA A 162 1.10 4.72 8.64
C ALA A 162 0.38 5.72 7.71
N LEU A 163 -0.66 5.29 7.00
CA LEU A 163 -1.46 6.13 6.12
C LEU A 163 -2.24 7.21 6.87
N ILE A 164 -2.79 6.91 8.04
CA ILE A 164 -3.41 7.92 8.90
C ILE A 164 -2.36 8.95 9.33
N GLY A 165 -1.15 8.51 9.71
CA GLY A 165 -0.03 9.41 9.96
C GLY A 165 0.27 10.32 8.76
N ILE A 166 0.32 9.78 7.54
CA ILE A 166 0.50 10.55 6.31
C ILE A 166 -0.65 11.55 6.08
N HIS A 167 -1.89 11.17 6.39
CA HIS A 167 -3.06 12.03 6.21
C HIS A 167 -2.99 13.32 7.03
N THR A 168 -2.33 13.28 8.20
CA THR A 168 -2.17 14.45 9.06
C THR A 168 -1.27 15.53 8.45
N PHE A 169 -0.52 15.24 7.37
CA PHE A 169 0.29 16.25 6.69
C PHE A 169 -0.56 17.12 5.75
N PRO A 170 -0.40 18.46 5.77
CA PRO A 170 -1.18 19.36 4.92
C PRO A 170 -1.06 19.07 3.42
N GLY A 171 0.12 18.62 2.99
CA GLY A 171 0.38 18.23 1.61
C GLY A 171 -0.46 17.05 1.12
N VAL A 172 -1.09 16.29 2.03
CA VAL A 172 -1.98 15.15 1.72
C VAL A 172 -3.40 15.42 2.21
N GLY A 173 -3.63 15.51 3.52
CA GLY A 173 -4.99 15.67 4.08
C GLY A 173 -5.65 16.99 3.69
N GLY A 174 -4.86 18.06 3.50
CA GLY A 174 -5.36 19.35 3.06
C GLY A 174 -5.59 19.48 1.55
N THR A 175 -4.87 18.70 0.72
CA THR A 175 -4.93 18.84 -0.76
C THR A 175 -5.77 17.76 -1.42
N VAL A 176 -5.72 16.53 -0.92
CA VAL A 176 -6.41 15.34 -1.48
C VAL A 176 -7.03 14.53 -0.34
N PRO A 177 -8.02 15.07 0.38
CA PRO A 177 -8.56 14.45 1.61
C PRO A 177 -9.13 13.05 1.38
N TRP A 178 -9.54 12.72 0.15
CA TRP A 178 -10.06 11.41 -0.22
C TRP A 178 -8.98 10.32 -0.36
N LEU A 179 -7.71 10.69 -0.55
CA LEU A 179 -6.64 9.75 -0.91
C LEU A 179 -6.45 8.62 0.12
N VAL A 180 -6.21 9.00 1.39
CA VAL A 180 -5.98 8.05 2.48
C VAL A 180 -7.25 7.25 2.81
N PRO A 181 -8.45 7.85 2.95
CA PRO A 181 -9.69 7.08 3.10
C PRO A 181 -9.89 6.03 2.01
N THR A 182 -9.57 6.33 0.74
CA THR A 182 -9.66 5.34 -0.35
C THR A 182 -8.67 4.20 -0.17
N HIS A 183 -7.42 4.47 0.22
CA HIS A 183 -6.45 3.41 0.57
C HIS A 183 -6.97 2.52 1.69
N VAL A 184 -7.50 3.12 2.76
CA VAL A 184 -8.04 2.40 3.92
C VAL A 184 -9.23 1.53 3.52
N ALA A 185 -10.15 2.06 2.71
CA ALA A 185 -11.29 1.29 2.18
C ALA A 185 -10.84 0.10 1.33
N LEU A 186 -9.86 0.28 0.44
CA LEU A 186 -9.31 -0.81 -0.38
C LEU A 186 -8.57 -1.86 0.47
N TYR A 187 -7.87 -1.45 1.51
CA TYR A 187 -7.28 -2.37 2.50
C TYR A 187 -8.35 -3.19 3.20
N PHE A 188 -9.44 -2.57 3.67
CA PHE A 188 -10.54 -3.30 4.31
C PHE A 188 -11.25 -4.25 3.34
N LEU A 189 -11.48 -3.82 2.09
CA LEU A 189 -12.06 -4.67 1.06
C LEU A 189 -11.20 -5.92 0.83
N HIS A 190 -9.90 -5.73 0.67
CA HIS A 190 -8.97 -6.82 0.47
C HIS A 190 -8.89 -7.74 1.70
N MET A 191 -8.82 -7.19 2.91
CA MET A 191 -8.86 -7.97 4.15
C MET A 191 -10.14 -8.80 4.28
N ALA A 192 -11.29 -8.23 3.90
CA ALA A 192 -12.56 -8.95 3.91
C ALA A 192 -12.52 -10.14 2.93
N GLN A 193 -11.89 -10.01 1.76
CA GLN A 193 -11.70 -11.15 0.85
C GLN A 193 -10.92 -12.28 1.50
N GLU A 194 -9.88 -11.95 2.28
CA GLU A 194 -9.10 -12.95 3.02
C GLU A 194 -9.90 -13.59 4.16
N ILE A 195 -10.60 -12.78 4.96
CA ILE A 195 -11.37 -13.24 6.12
C ILE A 195 -12.46 -14.22 5.70
N TYR A 196 -13.22 -13.87 4.66
CA TYR A 196 -14.33 -14.70 4.17
C TYR A 196 -13.90 -15.77 3.17
N ASP A 197 -12.62 -15.80 2.81
CA ASP A 197 -12.05 -16.62 1.73
C ASP A 197 -12.98 -16.71 0.53
N VAL A 198 -13.16 -15.58 -0.16
CA VAL A 198 -14.12 -15.45 -1.27
C VAL A 198 -13.86 -16.39 -2.44
N TRP A 199 -12.72 -17.10 -2.44
CA TRP A 199 -12.39 -18.13 -3.41
C TRP A 199 -13.04 -19.48 -3.08
N ASP A 200 -12.82 -20.00 -1.87
CA ASP A 200 -13.35 -21.31 -1.44
C ASP A 200 -14.71 -21.19 -0.73
N GLY A 201 -15.11 -19.98 -0.32
CA GLY A 201 -16.33 -19.70 0.45
C GLY A 201 -16.31 -20.15 1.91
N THR A 202 -15.23 -20.80 2.37
CA THR A 202 -15.04 -21.21 3.77
C THR A 202 -14.07 -20.24 4.45
N PRO A 203 -14.53 -19.42 5.40
CA PRO A 203 -13.68 -18.49 6.12
C PRO A 203 -12.46 -19.21 6.75
N TRP A 204 -11.29 -18.59 6.70
CA TRP A 204 -10.03 -19.23 7.10
C TRP A 204 -10.06 -19.80 8.53
N TYR A 205 -10.74 -19.11 9.45
CA TYR A 205 -10.87 -19.53 10.85
C TYR A 205 -11.75 -20.79 11.03
N LYS A 206 -12.56 -21.15 10.02
CA LYS A 206 -13.35 -22.40 10.02
C LYS A 206 -12.63 -23.58 9.36
N LYS A 207 -11.55 -23.34 8.60
CA LYS A 207 -10.83 -24.41 7.87
C LYS A 207 -10.09 -25.38 8.80
N GLY A 208 -9.81 -24.99 10.05
CA GLY A 208 -9.19 -25.86 11.07
C GLY A 208 -10.18 -26.74 11.84
N GLU A 209 -11.46 -26.37 11.90
CA GLU A 209 -12.51 -27.14 12.59
C GLU A 209 -12.86 -28.42 11.82
N ASN A 210 -12.72 -28.40 10.48
CA ASN A 210 -13.00 -29.53 9.59
C ASN A 210 -11.85 -30.56 9.49
N LYS A 211 -10.79 -30.43 10.29
CA LYS A 211 -9.67 -31.39 10.35
C LYS A 211 -9.69 -32.28 11.59
N VAL A 212 -10.79 -32.23 12.36
CA VAL A 212 -11.06 -33.11 13.49
C VAL A 212 -12.10 -34.15 13.05
N GLU A 213 -11.69 -35.07 12.17
CA GLU A 213 -12.35 -36.37 11.95
C GLU A 213 -11.28 -37.47 11.93
#